data_AF-A0A951AJZ6-F1
#
_entry.id   AF-A0A951AJZ6-F1
#
_cell.length_a   1.000
_cell.length_b   1.000
_cell.length_c   1.000
_cell.angle_alpha   90.00
_cell.angle_beta   90.00
_cell.angle_gamma   90.00
#
_symmetry.space_group_name_H-M   'P 1'
#
loop_
_entity.id
_entity.type
_entity.pdbx_description
1 polymer ?
#
loop_
_entity_poly.entity_id
_entity_poly.type
_entity_poly.pdbx_seq_one_letter_code
_entity_poly.pdbx_strand_id
1 'polypeptide(L)'
;MKTLGRLLLAFSAAIFSFGTWIHTSAFDRMSAGVAKSDLPSFLGSGLRTLWLMDSSVQIILALVFALVAIRPTLATKPIVVLIALIPLATAIFIYHFIGNFIGGHLFVAGAVAAIVGALLVPVNGTQR
;
A
#
# COMPACT_ATOMS: atom_id res chain seq x y z
N MET A 1 20.53 10.35 -8.88
CA MET A 1 19.06 10.34 -8.65
C MET A 1 18.39 9.01 -8.98
N LYS A 2 18.72 8.33 -10.10
CA LYS A 2 18.15 7.02 -10.46
C LYS A 2 18.21 5.96 -9.36
N THR A 3 19.38 5.78 -8.72
CA THR A 3 19.55 4.78 -7.64
C THR A 3 18.68 5.10 -6.43
N LEU A 4 18.62 6.36 -6.01
CA LEU A 4 17.76 6.80 -4.92
C LEU A 4 16.28 6.52 -5.23
N GLY A 5 15.83 6.81 -6.45
CA GLY A 5 14.45 6.51 -6.85
C GLY A 5 14.10 5.02 -6.75
N ARG A 6 15.02 4.14 -7.15
CA ARG A 6 14.87 2.69 -7.02
C ARG A 6 14.86 2.24 -5.56
N LEU A 7 15.72 2.81 -4.71
CA LEU A 7 15.75 2.49 -3.28
C LEU A 7 14.45 2.91 -2.59
N LEU A 8 13.87 4.05 -2.95
CA LEU A 8 12.58 4.50 -2.42
C LEU A 8 11.43 3.58 -2.85
N LEU A 9 11.42 3.11 -4.10
CA LEU A 9 10.44 2.12 -4.56
C LEU A 9 10.61 0.77 -3.87
N ALA A 10 11.86 0.32 -3.66
CA ALA A 10 12.15 -0.90 -2.90
C ALA A 10 11.74 -0.77 -1.43
N PHE A 11 11.96 0.40 -0.81
CA PHE A 11 11.51 0.70 0.54
C PHE A 11 9.98 0.70 0.64
N SER A 12 9.30 1.31 -0.32
CA SER A 12 7.84 1.26 -0.43
C SER A 12 7.34 -0.18 -0.52
N ALA A 13 7.97 -1.01 -1.36
CA ALA A 13 7.65 -2.43 -1.45
C ALA A 13 7.82 -3.16 -0.12
N ALA A 14 8.93 -2.92 0.59
CA ALA A 14 9.19 -3.53 1.90
C ALA A 14 8.14 -3.11 2.95
N ILE A 15 7.76 -1.83 2.98
CA ILE A 15 6.70 -1.32 3.87
C ILE A 15 5.39 -2.04 3.59
N PHE A 16 4.95 -2.14 2.33
CA PHE A 16 3.66 -2.74 2.03
C PHE A 16 3.67 -4.27 2.21
N SER A 17 4.78 -4.95 1.96
CA SER A 17 4.92 -6.38 2.33
C SER A 17 4.80 -6.58 3.85
N PHE A 18 5.46 -5.74 4.64
CA PHE A 18 5.36 -5.77 6.09
C PHE A 18 3.94 -5.43 6.58
N GLY A 19 3.32 -4.42 5.98
CA GLY A 19 1.93 -4.04 6.24
C GLY A 19 0.95 -5.17 5.94
N THR A 20 1.08 -5.85 4.80
CA THR A 20 0.30 -7.06 4.49
C THR A 20 0.48 -8.12 5.56
N TRP A 21 1.72 -8.42 5.98
CA TRP A 21 1.99 -9.45 6.96
C TRP A 21 1.33 -9.14 8.31
N ILE A 22 1.51 -7.93 8.84
CA ILE A 22 0.86 -7.50 10.08
C ILE A 22 -0.65 -7.57 9.94
N HIS A 23 -1.21 -7.01 8.87
CA HIS A 23 -2.65 -6.92 8.69
C HIS A 23 -3.31 -8.29 8.57
N THR A 24 -2.71 -9.21 7.79
CA THR A 24 -3.21 -10.60 7.68
C THR A 24 -3.04 -11.37 8.98
N SER A 25 -1.91 -11.22 9.69
CA SER A 25 -1.69 -11.91 10.97
C SER A 25 -2.68 -11.52 12.06
N ALA A 26 -3.26 -10.32 11.97
CA ALA A 26 -4.27 -9.82 12.90
C ALA A 26 -5.71 -10.21 12.50
N PHE A 27 -5.92 -10.93 11.40
CA PHE A 27 -7.25 -11.27 10.87
C PHE A 27 -8.11 -12.04 11.87
N ASP A 28 -7.55 -13.06 12.53
CA ASP A 28 -8.30 -13.86 13.51
C ASP A 28 -8.71 -13.03 14.72
N ARG A 29 -7.82 -12.13 15.16
CA ARG A 29 -8.11 -11.20 16.27
C ARG A 29 -9.23 -10.23 15.90
N MET A 30 -9.18 -9.65 14.71
CA MET A 30 -10.27 -8.80 14.20
C MET A 30 -11.57 -9.61 14.08
N SER A 31 -11.52 -10.80 13.49
CA SER A 31 -12.69 -11.65 13.29
C SER A 31 -13.36 -12.09 14.60
N ALA A 32 -12.56 -12.35 15.63
CA ALA A 32 -13.04 -12.63 16.99
C ALA A 32 -13.69 -11.38 17.63
N GLY A 33 -13.17 -10.19 17.35
CA GLY A 33 -13.81 -8.93 17.75
C GLY A 33 -15.17 -8.74 17.09
N VAL A 34 -15.27 -9.00 15.78
CA VAL A 34 -16.54 -8.95 15.04
C VAL A 34 -17.55 -9.98 15.54
N ALA A 35 -17.10 -11.18 15.93
CA ALA A 35 -17.98 -12.19 16.50
C ALA A 35 -18.57 -11.80 17.86
N LYS A 36 -17.96 -10.84 18.56
CA LYS A 36 -18.40 -10.33 19.87
C LYS A 36 -19.22 -9.03 19.77
N SER A 37 -19.37 -8.45 18.58
CA SER A 37 -20.17 -7.24 18.39
C SER A 37 -21.63 -7.57 18.07
N ASP A 38 -22.47 -6.54 18.11
CA ASP A 38 -23.88 -6.55 17.69
C ASP A 38 -24.04 -6.21 16.19
N LEU A 39 -22.96 -6.32 15.41
CA LEU A 39 -23.01 -6.02 13.97
C LEU A 39 -23.97 -6.98 13.24
N PRO A 40 -24.85 -6.45 12.38
CA PRO A 40 -25.58 -7.27 11.42
C PRO A 40 -24.63 -8.18 10.63
N SER A 41 -25.08 -9.40 10.34
CA SER A 41 -24.27 -10.44 9.67
C SER A 41 -23.62 -9.95 8.38
N PHE A 42 -24.35 -9.15 7.59
CA PHE A 42 -23.84 -8.52 6.37
C PHE A 42 -22.63 -7.61 6.64
N LEU A 43 -22.69 -6.75 7.67
CA LEU A 43 -21.60 -5.83 8.02
C LEU A 43 -20.40 -6.60 8.61
N GLY A 44 -20.66 -7.64 9.41
CA GLY A 44 -19.60 -8.49 9.93
C GLY A 44 -18.83 -9.24 8.83
N SER A 45 -19.54 -9.79 7.84
CA SER A 45 -18.91 -10.40 6.65
C SER A 45 -18.21 -9.37 5.78
N GLY A 46 -18.84 -8.20 5.58
CA GLY A 46 -18.26 -7.08 4.85
C GLY A 46 -16.92 -6.63 5.43
N LEU A 47 -16.81 -6.48 6.75
CA LEU A 47 -15.58 -6.08 7.41
C LEU A 47 -14.45 -7.12 7.22
N ARG A 48 -14.75 -8.41 7.28
CA ARG A 48 -13.77 -9.47 7.00
C ARG A 48 -13.28 -9.44 5.55
N THR A 49 -14.21 -9.24 4.61
CA THR A 49 -13.87 -9.09 3.19
C THR A 49 -12.99 -7.87 2.96
N LEU A 50 -13.38 -6.70 3.48
CA LEU A 50 -12.61 -5.46 3.32
C LEU A 50 -11.22 -5.57 3.96
N TRP A 51 -11.11 -6.27 5.09
CA TRP A 51 -9.83 -6.51 5.74
C TRP A 51 -8.87 -7.32 4.86
N LEU A 52 -9.34 -8.44 4.30
CA LEU A 52 -8.52 -9.27 3.41
C LEU A 52 -8.28 -8.60 2.06
N MET A 53 -9.24 -7.80 1.58
CA MET A 53 -9.09 -6.98 0.38
C MET A 53 -7.95 -5.99 0.55
N ASP A 54 -7.89 -5.28 1.68
CA ASP A 54 -6.80 -4.33 1.95
C ASP A 54 -5.44 -5.03 1.99
N SER A 55 -5.34 -6.19 2.67
CA SER A 55 -4.13 -7.02 2.64
C SER A 55 -3.72 -7.45 1.22
N SER A 56 -4.70 -7.81 0.39
CA SER A 56 -4.46 -8.22 -1.00
C SER A 56 -3.98 -7.06 -1.86
N VAL A 57 -4.56 -5.87 -1.69
CA VAL A 57 -4.10 -4.66 -2.36
C VAL A 57 -2.67 -4.32 -1.93
N GLN A 58 -2.38 -4.36 -0.62
CA GLN A 58 -1.04 -4.08 -0.11
C GLN A 58 0.03 -5.01 -0.70
N ILE A 59 -0.21 -6.31 -0.82
CA ILE A 59 0.79 -7.22 -1.37
C ILE A 59 0.97 -7.01 -2.88
N ILE A 60 -0.11 -6.71 -3.61
CA ILE A 60 -0.04 -6.36 -5.03
C ILE A 60 0.78 -5.07 -5.22
N LEU A 61 0.54 -4.03 -4.41
CA LEU A 61 1.32 -2.79 -4.42
C LEU A 61 2.80 -3.06 -4.14
N ALA A 62 3.09 -3.91 -3.15
CA ALA A 62 4.46 -4.30 -2.84
C ALA A 62 5.16 -4.95 -4.04
N LEU A 63 4.49 -5.90 -4.70
CA LEU A 63 5.00 -6.58 -5.90
C LEU A 63 5.21 -5.61 -7.06
N VAL A 64 4.25 -4.70 -7.29
CA VAL A 64 4.37 -3.66 -8.34
C VAL A 64 5.57 -2.76 -8.07
N PHE A 65 5.71 -2.22 -6.87
CA PHE A 65 6.83 -1.32 -6.55
C PHE A 65 8.18 -2.04 -6.54
N ALA A 66 8.24 -3.30 -6.11
CA ALA A 66 9.43 -4.13 -6.23
C ALA A 66 9.81 -4.35 -7.71
N LEU A 67 8.84 -4.69 -8.55
CA LEU A 67 9.05 -4.89 -9.98
C LEU A 67 9.57 -3.62 -10.65
N VAL A 68 8.98 -2.46 -10.35
CA VAL A 68 9.45 -1.17 -10.90
C VAL A 68 10.83 -0.78 -10.34
N ALA A 69 11.13 -1.09 -9.08
CA ALA A 69 12.47 -0.88 -8.52
C ALA A 69 13.54 -1.71 -9.23
N ILE A 70 13.22 -2.96 -9.60
CA ILE A 70 14.14 -3.87 -10.31
C ILE A 70 14.22 -3.51 -11.80
N ARG A 71 13.07 -3.26 -12.44
CA ARG A 71 12.91 -3.00 -13.88
C ARG A 71 12.08 -1.72 -14.12
N PRO A 72 12.70 -0.53 -14.03
CA PRO A 72 11.95 0.72 -14.06
C PRO A 72 11.30 1.07 -15.41
N THR A 73 11.65 0.35 -16.48
CA THR A 73 11.06 0.51 -17.82
C THR A 73 9.66 -0.10 -17.96
N LEU A 74 9.18 -0.87 -16.97
CA LEU A 74 7.88 -1.54 -17.02
C LEU A 74 6.70 -0.64 -16.66
N ALA A 75 6.94 0.56 -16.13
CA ALA A 75 5.90 1.52 -15.79
C ALA A 75 6.35 2.95 -16.09
N THR A 76 5.40 3.81 -16.46
CA THR A 76 5.65 5.25 -16.61
C THR A 76 5.46 5.96 -15.27
N LYS A 77 6.11 7.12 -15.08
CA LYS A 77 5.97 7.92 -13.85
C LYS A 77 4.51 8.19 -13.45
N PRO A 78 3.63 8.67 -14.36
CA PRO A 78 2.26 8.98 -13.99
C PRO A 78 1.50 7.75 -13.48
N ILE A 79 1.76 6.57 -14.05
CA ILE A 79 1.12 5.32 -13.62
C ILE A 79 1.56 4.94 -12.21
N VAL A 80 2.87 5.02 -11.89
CA VAL A 80 3.35 4.72 -10.54
C VAL A 80 2.78 5.71 -9.52
N VAL A 81 2.68 6.99 -9.88
CA VAL A 81 2.05 8.02 -9.02
C VAL A 81 0.58 7.73 -8.78
N LEU A 82 -0.21 7.46 -9.83
CA LEU A 82 -1.64 7.15 -9.69
C LEU A 82 -1.86 5.91 -8.82
N ILE A 83 -1.04 4.87 -8.98
CA ILE A 83 -1.09 3.67 -8.15
C ILE A 83 -0.74 4.01 -6.69
N ALA A 84 0.27 4.85 -6.45
CA ALA A 84 0.67 5.27 -5.10
C ALA A 84 -0.36 6.19 -4.41
N LEU A 85 -1.30 6.80 -5.15
CA LEU A 85 -2.42 7.53 -4.54
C LEU A 85 -3.40 6.60 -3.82
N ILE A 86 -3.48 5.31 -4.19
CA ILE A 86 -4.33 4.33 -3.52
C ILE A 86 -3.98 4.24 -2.03
N PRO A 87 -2.73 3.88 -1.64
CA PRO A 87 -2.38 3.82 -0.22
C PRO A 87 -2.40 5.20 0.47
N LEU A 88 -2.16 6.30 -0.26
CA LEU A 88 -2.29 7.63 0.32
C LEU A 88 -3.74 7.95 0.70
N ALA A 89 -4.71 7.61 -0.16
CA ALA A 89 -6.13 7.75 0.13
C ALA A 89 -6.55 6.84 1.30
N THR A 90 -6.05 5.60 1.34
CA THR A 90 -6.26 4.71 2.49
C THR A 90 -5.75 5.32 3.79
N ALA A 91 -4.58 5.97 3.79
CA ALA A 91 -4.08 6.66 4.97
C ALA A 91 -5.01 7.78 5.44
N ILE A 92 -5.59 8.57 4.51
CA ILE A 92 -6.58 9.60 4.84
C ILE A 92 -7.79 8.97 5.55
N PHE A 93 -8.31 7.85 5.03
CA PHE A 93 -9.42 7.15 5.67
C PHE A 93 -9.05 6.57 7.04
N ILE A 94 -7.83 6.02 7.19
CA ILE A 94 -7.35 5.56 8.50
C ILE A 94 -7.32 6.72 9.50
N TYR A 95 -6.74 7.85 9.14
CA TYR A 95 -6.70 9.01 10.05
C TYR A 95 -8.09 9.55 10.37
N HIS A 96 -9.02 9.51 9.40
CA HIS A 96 -10.38 10.00 9.60
C HIS A 96 -11.22 9.06 10.47
N PHE A 97 -11.22 7.75 10.21
CA PHE A 97 -12.11 6.79 10.87
C PHE A 97 -11.49 6.11 12.10
N ILE A 98 -10.16 5.98 12.16
CA ILE A 98 -9.44 5.30 13.26
C ILE A 98 -8.68 6.31 14.12
N GLY A 99 -8.14 7.37 13.51
CA GLY A 99 -7.32 8.37 14.19
C GLY A 99 -5.82 8.09 14.06
N ASN A 100 -5.03 8.52 15.06
CA ASN A 100 -3.57 8.40 15.04
C ASN A 100 -3.12 6.94 15.22
N PHE A 101 -3.10 6.19 14.13
CA PHE A 101 -2.81 4.76 14.10
C PHE A 101 -1.53 4.47 13.30
N ILE A 102 -0.71 3.54 13.79
CA ILE A 102 0.56 3.16 13.17
C ILE A 102 0.39 2.73 11.70
N GLY A 103 -0.72 2.07 11.36
CA GLY A 103 -1.04 1.72 9.98
C GLY A 103 -1.10 2.95 9.07
N GLY A 104 -1.70 4.05 9.52
CA GLY A 104 -1.77 5.29 8.73
C GLY A 104 -0.38 5.84 8.39
N HIS A 105 0.55 5.81 9.33
CA HIS A 105 1.94 6.25 9.12
C HIS A 105 2.68 5.37 8.13
N LEU A 106 2.49 4.05 8.20
CA LEU A 106 3.08 3.11 7.24
C LEU A 106 2.56 3.37 5.82
N PHE A 107 1.25 3.56 5.66
CA PHE A 107 0.67 3.86 4.35
C PHE A 107 1.17 5.19 3.78
N VAL A 108 1.27 6.25 4.59
CA VAL A 108 1.86 7.54 4.15
C VAL A 108 3.31 7.35 3.73
N ALA A 109 4.13 6.71 4.57
CA ALA A 109 5.55 6.51 4.29
C ALA A 109 5.78 5.71 3.01
N GLY A 110 5.04 4.61 2.83
CA GLY A 110 5.11 3.78 1.62
C GLY A 110 4.64 4.53 0.37
N ALA A 111 3.53 5.28 0.46
CA ALA A 111 2.98 6.04 -0.66
C ALA A 111 3.90 7.18 -1.09
N VAL A 112 4.37 7.99 -0.14
CA VAL A 112 5.29 9.11 -0.41
C VAL A 112 6.60 8.60 -0.98
N ALA A 113 7.14 7.51 -0.45
CA ALA A 113 8.34 6.88 -1.00
C ALA A 113 8.12 6.41 -2.45
N ALA A 114 6.98 5.81 -2.77
CA ALA A 114 6.67 5.41 -4.15
C ALA A 114 6.55 6.62 -5.09
N ILE A 115 5.86 7.68 -4.67
CA ILE A 115 5.69 8.92 -5.46
C ILE A 115 7.04 9.57 -5.73
N VAL A 116 7.81 9.85 -4.68
CA VAL A 116 9.14 10.47 -4.82
C VAL A 116 10.08 9.54 -5.61
N GLY A 117 10.02 8.25 -5.35
CA GLY A 117 10.77 7.22 -6.07
C GLY A 117 10.50 7.25 -7.57
N ALA A 118 9.23 7.30 -7.97
CA ALA A 118 8.82 7.41 -9.36
C ALA A 118 9.35 8.69 -10.02
N LEU A 119 9.20 9.85 -9.35
CA LEU A 119 9.64 11.14 -9.89
C LEU A 119 11.16 11.18 -10.15
N LEU A 120 11.94 10.46 -9.33
CA LEU A 120 13.41 10.38 -9.43
C LEU A 120 13.96 9.31 -10.37
N VAL A 121 13.14 8.32 -10.76
CA VAL A 121 13.52 7.32 -11.78
C VAL A 121 13.46 7.97 -13.17
N PRO A 122 14.50 7.88 -14.03
CA PRO A 122 14.45 8.43 -15.39
C PRO A 122 13.41 7.69 -16.25
N VAL A 123 12.55 8.44 -16.97
CA VAL A 123 11.73 7.87 -18.05
C VAL A 123 12.60 7.87 -19.30
N ASN A 124 13.03 6.71 -19.76
CA ASN A 124 13.61 6.61 -21.10
C ASN A 124 12.46 6.68 -22.11
N GLY A 125 12.09 7.90 -22.50
CA GLY A 125 11.12 8.20 -23.55
C GLY A 125 11.75 8.80 -24.83
N THR A 126 13.08 8.94 -24.89
CA THR A 126 13.78 9.60 -26.01
C THR A 126 14.83 8.68 -26.65
N GLN A 127 14.41 7.45 -26.99
CA GLN A 127 15.12 6.61 -27.98
C GLN A 127 14.12 5.94 -28.93
N ARG A 128 13.27 6.75 -29.55
CA ARG A 128 12.65 6.41 -30.82
C ARG A 128 13.08 7.46 -31.84
#